data_AF-A0A4R0IQY1-F1
#
_entry.id   AF-A0A4R0IQY1-F1
#
_cell.length_a   1.000
_cell.length_b   1.000
_cell.length_c   1.000
_cell.angle_alpha   90.00
_cell.angle_beta   90.00
_cell.angle_gamma   90.00
#
_symmetry.space_group_name_H-M   'P 1'
#
loop_
_entity.id
_entity.type
_entity.pdbx_description
1 polymer ?
#
loop_
_entity_poly.entity_id
_entity_poly.type
_entity_poly.pdbx_seq_one_letter_code
_entity_poly.pdbx_strand_id
1 'polypeptide(L)'
;MSTPVGRSVGESWRALRTPLLVTGLIVLAAIVVLIATTARTSGQFSPDSTESTGARALAALLEDHNVDVHGTESLNDAVQAGGGSTLLIGPGGSLDDGDWRRIADAQWSHVILMRPGSRALDALAPGVRPTGNSLAVRSREPGCELPAAVKAGTVTVNGPTYSAPEGATTCYGDGINNTVIRLQVGDRLVDVIGTPSSFINDRLAEDGNAALALNLLGTHQDLTWYLPQWESDYPDSDGESSAQLIPPDVRYIAWALAFAVLVVAIWRGRRLGPVVAERLPVIVHAAETTEGRARLYRRSRARDRAASALRESALGQLHEAHGIPRRADPSAVVATVAARTGRDPAMLYELLYGLPPLTDAALMSLSQELDVLTQEVRHP
;
A
#
# COMPACT_ATOMS: atom_id res chain seq x y z
N MET A 1 -10.85 29.83 -43.39
CA MET A 1 -11.32 29.09 -42.19
C MET A 1 -10.43 27.88 -42.03
N SER A 2 -9.50 27.92 -41.08
CA SER A 2 -8.55 26.83 -40.87
C SER A 2 -8.75 26.33 -39.45
N THR A 3 -9.33 25.15 -39.31
CA THR A 3 -9.54 24.47 -38.03
C THR A 3 -8.19 23.94 -37.52
N PRO A 4 -7.82 24.18 -36.25
CA PRO A 4 -6.62 23.58 -35.69
C PRO A 4 -6.90 22.09 -35.45
N VAL A 5 -6.07 21.23 -36.05
CA VAL A 5 -6.05 19.79 -35.75
C VAL A 5 -5.45 19.61 -34.37
N GLY A 6 -6.30 19.55 -33.35
CA GLY A 6 -5.92 19.12 -32.01
C GLY A 6 -5.43 17.67 -32.06
N ARG A 7 -4.36 17.36 -31.32
CA ARG A 7 -3.90 15.98 -31.10
C ARG A 7 -5.08 15.10 -30.72
N SER A 8 -5.22 13.95 -31.40
CA SER A 8 -6.36 13.05 -31.24
C SER A 8 -6.50 12.58 -29.79
N VAL A 9 -7.74 12.52 -29.30
CA VAL A 9 -8.12 12.06 -27.95
C VAL A 9 -7.59 10.64 -27.64
N GLY A 10 -7.24 9.86 -28.66
CA GLY A 10 -6.71 8.50 -28.51
C GLY A 10 -5.24 8.39 -28.07
N GLU A 11 -4.38 9.36 -28.42
CA GLU A 11 -2.95 9.34 -28.03
C GLU A 11 -2.74 9.80 -26.58
N SER A 12 -3.54 10.75 -26.09
CA SER A 12 -3.52 11.19 -24.69
C SER A 12 -4.01 10.09 -23.74
N TRP A 13 -4.93 9.23 -24.19
CA TRP A 13 -5.46 8.12 -23.40
C TRP A 13 -4.44 7.01 -23.15
N ARG A 14 -3.59 6.68 -24.14
CA ARG A 14 -2.50 5.70 -23.94
C ARG A 14 -1.40 6.22 -23.03
N ALA A 15 -1.08 7.51 -23.11
CA ALA A 15 -0.09 8.14 -22.24
C ALA A 15 -0.56 8.25 -20.77
N LEU A 16 -1.88 8.37 -20.54
CA LEU A 16 -2.45 8.44 -19.19
C LEU A 16 -2.76 7.07 -18.58
N ARG A 17 -3.01 6.03 -19.37
CA ARG A 17 -3.46 4.72 -18.88
C ARG A 17 -2.39 4.02 -18.04
N THR A 18 -1.13 4.07 -18.48
CA THR A 18 -0.02 3.41 -17.78
C THR A 18 0.23 3.98 -16.39
N PRO A 19 0.38 5.31 -16.18
CA PRO A 19 0.56 5.84 -14.83
C PRO A 19 -0.65 5.59 -13.93
N LEU A 20 -1.89 5.65 -14.46
CA LEU A 20 -3.11 5.39 -13.68
C LEU A 20 -3.20 3.94 -13.20
N LEU A 21 -2.82 2.98 -14.06
CA LEU A 21 -2.75 1.57 -13.67
C LEU A 21 -1.67 1.30 -12.64
N VAL A 22 -0.48 1.90 -12.79
CA VAL A 22 0.62 1.76 -11.82
C VAL A 22 0.22 2.36 -10.47
N THR A 23 -0.37 3.56 -10.46
CA THR A 23 -0.89 4.17 -9.22
C THR A 23 -2.01 3.33 -8.60
N GLY A 24 -2.95 2.81 -9.40
CA GLY A 24 -4.00 1.92 -8.92
C GLY A 24 -3.45 0.64 -8.28
N LEU A 25 -2.43 0.03 -8.89
CA LEU A 25 -1.75 -1.15 -8.35
C LEU A 25 -1.04 -0.85 -7.02
N ILE A 26 -0.34 0.29 -6.94
CA ILE A 26 0.36 0.73 -5.71
C ILE A 26 -0.66 0.98 -4.59
N VAL A 27 -1.78 1.64 -4.89
CA VAL A 27 -2.85 1.89 -3.91
C VAL A 27 -3.48 0.57 -3.45
N LEU A 28 -3.76 -0.36 -4.38
CA LEU A 28 -4.29 -1.67 -4.02
C LEU A 28 -3.31 -2.45 -3.14
N ALA A 29 -2.02 -2.47 -3.49
CA ALA A 29 -0.98 -3.11 -2.69
C ALA A 29 -0.87 -2.49 -1.28
N ALA A 30 -0.94 -1.16 -1.19
CA ALA A 30 -0.94 -0.46 0.09
C ALA A 30 -2.17 -0.80 0.94
N ILE A 31 -3.36 -0.91 0.33
CA ILE A 31 -4.60 -1.32 1.02
C ILE A 31 -4.48 -2.76 1.53
N VAL A 32 -3.98 -3.69 0.71
CA VAL A 32 -3.79 -5.09 1.09
C VAL A 32 -2.81 -5.21 2.26
N VAL A 33 -1.68 -4.48 2.20
CA VAL A 33 -0.71 -4.45 3.30
C VAL A 33 -1.34 -3.85 4.55
N LEU A 34 -2.07 -2.73 4.43
CA LEU A 34 -2.72 -2.08 5.57
C LEU A 34 -3.67 -3.05 6.29
N ILE A 35 -4.52 -3.77 5.54
CA ILE A 35 -5.45 -4.78 6.07
C ILE A 35 -4.70 -5.95 6.72
N ALA A 36 -3.60 -6.40 6.10
CA ALA A 36 -2.80 -7.50 6.65
C ALA A 36 -2.06 -7.11 7.94
N THR A 37 -1.76 -5.83 8.14
CA THR A 37 -1.02 -5.32 9.30
C THR A 37 -1.89 -4.62 10.34
N THR A 38 -3.21 -4.62 10.19
CA THR A 38 -4.07 -4.01 11.22
C THR A 38 -3.92 -4.79 12.52
N ALA A 39 -3.54 -4.10 13.60
CA ALA A 39 -3.59 -4.64 14.95
C ALA A 39 -5.03 -5.12 15.22
N ARG A 40 -5.17 -6.36 15.68
CA ARG A 40 -6.46 -6.97 16.00
C ARG A 40 -6.92 -6.61 17.41
N THR A 41 -5.96 -6.26 18.26
CA THR A 41 -6.21 -5.81 19.63
C THR A 41 -5.41 -4.54 19.92
N SER A 42 -5.88 -3.68 20.82
CA SER A 42 -5.14 -2.44 21.17
C SER A 42 -5.09 -2.17 22.67
N GLY A 43 -4.22 -1.24 23.08
CA GLY A 43 -4.12 -0.78 24.46
C GLY A 43 -3.41 -1.73 25.44
N GLN A 44 -3.87 -1.71 26.70
CA GLN A 44 -3.25 -2.45 27.80
C GLN A 44 -3.39 -3.96 27.63
N PHE A 45 -2.35 -4.74 27.95
CA PHE A 45 -2.31 -6.21 27.78
C PHE A 45 -2.49 -6.73 26.34
N SER A 46 -2.54 -5.84 25.34
CA SER A 46 -2.70 -6.26 23.95
C SER A 46 -1.42 -6.92 23.42
N PRO A 47 -1.50 -8.14 22.83
CA PRO A 47 -0.38 -8.77 22.14
C PRO A 47 0.07 -8.00 20.90
N ASP A 48 -0.70 -7.04 20.41
CA ASP A 48 -0.33 -6.16 19.29
C ASP A 48 0.22 -4.79 19.75
N SER A 49 0.12 -4.47 21.05
CA SER A 49 0.53 -3.17 21.59
C SER A 49 2.00 -3.14 22.03
N THR A 50 2.76 -2.21 21.45
CA THR A 50 4.16 -1.91 21.82
C THR A 50 4.29 -0.91 22.97
N GLU A 51 3.18 -0.46 23.56
CA GLU A 51 3.21 0.42 24.73
C GLU A 51 3.83 -0.29 25.94
N SER A 52 4.30 0.46 26.94
CA SER A 52 4.90 -0.12 28.16
C SER A 52 3.96 -1.09 28.88
N THR A 53 2.65 -0.83 28.81
CA THR A 53 1.60 -1.66 29.42
C THR A 53 0.95 -2.65 28.46
N GLY A 54 1.41 -2.70 27.20
CA GLY A 54 1.04 -3.73 26.22
C GLY A 54 1.83 -5.03 26.41
N ALA A 55 1.60 -6.01 25.55
CA ALA A 55 2.18 -7.35 25.64
C ALA A 55 2.87 -7.83 24.35
N ARG A 56 3.16 -6.93 23.39
CA ARG A 56 3.78 -7.30 22.10
C ARG A 56 5.11 -8.04 22.24
N ALA A 57 5.94 -7.70 23.23
CA ALA A 57 7.21 -8.40 23.44
C ALA A 57 6.98 -9.86 23.86
N LEU A 58 5.99 -10.12 24.73
CA LEU A 58 5.64 -11.48 25.13
C LEU A 58 5.03 -12.28 23.97
N ALA A 59 4.14 -11.66 23.19
CA ALA A 59 3.57 -12.29 21.99
C ALA A 59 4.66 -12.70 21.00
N ALA A 60 5.63 -11.80 20.72
CA ALA A 60 6.75 -12.11 19.83
C ALA A 60 7.65 -13.25 20.36
N LEU A 61 7.87 -13.33 21.68
CA LEU A 61 8.61 -14.46 22.27
C LEU A 61 7.84 -15.78 22.18
N LEU A 62 6.51 -15.76 22.36
CA LEU A 62 5.67 -16.94 22.19
C LEU A 62 5.70 -17.44 20.74
N GLU A 63 5.60 -16.52 19.77
CA GLU A 63 5.73 -16.83 18.34
C GLU A 63 7.10 -17.45 18.01
N ASP A 64 8.20 -16.92 18.56
CA ASP A 64 9.55 -17.50 18.43
C ASP A 64 9.64 -18.93 19.01
N HIS A 65 8.80 -19.23 20.01
CA HIS A 65 8.64 -20.55 20.61
C HIS A 65 7.57 -21.43 19.94
N ASN A 66 7.14 -21.10 18.71
CA ASN A 66 6.13 -21.85 17.93
C ASN A 66 4.74 -21.90 18.58
N VAL A 67 4.35 -20.85 19.28
CA VAL A 67 2.97 -20.62 19.71
C VAL A 67 2.32 -19.64 18.74
N ASP A 68 1.25 -20.06 18.07
CA ASP A 68 0.41 -19.19 17.26
C ASP A 68 -0.47 -18.33 18.18
N VAL A 69 -0.16 -17.04 18.23
CA VAL A 69 -0.84 -16.08 19.10
C VAL A 69 -1.94 -15.39 18.33
N HIS A 70 -3.19 -15.67 18.70
CA HIS A 70 -4.37 -15.05 18.14
C HIS A 70 -4.98 -14.05 19.11
N GLY A 71 -4.57 -12.78 19.00
CA GLY A 71 -5.21 -11.67 19.70
C GLY A 71 -6.62 -11.40 19.16
N THR A 72 -7.61 -11.28 20.06
CA THR A 72 -8.99 -10.94 19.71
C THR A 72 -9.67 -10.11 20.79
N GLU A 73 -10.54 -9.20 20.38
CA GLU A 73 -11.46 -8.46 21.25
C GLU A 73 -12.89 -9.02 21.17
N SER A 74 -13.14 -10.02 20.32
CA SER A 74 -14.47 -10.58 20.09
C SER A 74 -14.78 -11.75 21.01
N LEU A 75 -15.91 -11.68 21.72
CA LEU A 75 -16.43 -12.79 22.51
C LEU A 75 -16.65 -14.06 21.68
N ASN A 76 -16.98 -13.91 20.38
CA ASN A 76 -17.26 -15.05 19.51
C ASN A 76 -16.08 -16.02 19.44
N ASP A 77 -14.84 -15.52 19.44
CA ASP A 77 -13.65 -16.35 19.40
C ASP A 77 -13.43 -17.11 20.71
N ALA A 78 -13.80 -16.51 21.85
CA ALA A 78 -13.68 -17.15 23.17
C ALA A 78 -14.73 -18.24 23.45
N VAL A 79 -15.84 -18.25 22.70
CA VAL A 79 -16.91 -19.25 22.84
C VAL A 79 -16.88 -20.34 21.76
N GLN A 80 -15.96 -20.27 20.80
CA GLN A 80 -15.72 -21.37 19.86
C GLN A 80 -15.07 -22.56 20.56
N ALA A 81 -15.31 -23.76 20.05
CA ALA A 81 -14.72 -24.98 20.58
C ALA A 81 -13.18 -24.92 20.52
N GLY A 82 -12.54 -24.91 21.70
CA GLY A 82 -11.09 -24.73 21.87
C GLY A 82 -10.35 -25.99 22.32
N GLY A 83 -10.84 -27.17 21.94
CA GLY A 83 -10.20 -28.43 22.32
C GLY A 83 -8.76 -28.51 21.78
N GLY A 84 -7.79 -28.75 22.66
CA GLY A 84 -6.37 -28.81 22.33
C GLY A 84 -5.65 -27.47 22.30
N SER A 85 -6.32 -26.36 22.64
CA SER A 85 -5.74 -25.01 22.64
C SER A 85 -5.90 -24.29 23.97
N THR A 86 -5.21 -23.15 24.10
CA THR A 86 -5.23 -22.30 25.30
C THR A 86 -6.05 -21.04 25.05
N LEU A 87 -6.92 -20.67 25.99
CA LEU A 87 -7.59 -19.37 26.05
C LEU A 87 -7.02 -18.55 27.21
N LEU A 88 -6.40 -17.42 26.90
CA LEU A 88 -6.12 -16.38 27.88
C LEU A 88 -7.23 -15.34 27.82
N ILE A 89 -7.80 -15.03 28.99
CA ILE A 89 -8.79 -13.97 29.16
C ILE A 89 -8.13 -12.83 29.91
N GLY A 90 -7.95 -11.71 29.22
CA GLY A 90 -7.36 -10.51 29.74
C GLY A 90 -8.20 -9.85 30.84
N PRO A 91 -7.59 -8.93 31.60
CA PRO A 91 -8.30 -8.20 32.64
C PRO A 91 -9.22 -7.14 32.03
N GLY A 92 -10.37 -6.93 32.65
CA GLY A 92 -11.34 -5.90 32.24
C GLY A 92 -12.57 -6.48 31.55
N GLY A 93 -13.34 -5.60 30.90
CA GLY A 93 -14.60 -5.93 30.24
C GLY A 93 -15.74 -6.27 31.20
N SER A 94 -16.98 -6.20 30.68
CA SER A 94 -18.18 -6.54 31.44
C SER A 94 -18.88 -7.72 30.77
N LEU A 95 -18.36 -8.92 31.04
CA LEU A 95 -19.02 -10.17 30.64
C LEU A 95 -20.11 -10.52 31.65
N ASP A 96 -21.29 -10.89 31.13
CA ASP A 96 -22.40 -11.32 31.95
C ASP A 96 -22.31 -12.82 32.31
N ASP A 97 -23.22 -13.30 33.16
CA ASP A 97 -23.22 -14.70 33.59
C ASP A 97 -23.53 -15.66 32.43
N GLY A 98 -24.18 -15.20 31.36
CA GLY A 98 -24.41 -15.95 30.12
C GLY A 98 -23.13 -16.12 29.31
N ASP A 99 -22.34 -15.06 29.16
CA ASP A 99 -21.07 -15.09 28.45
C ASP A 99 -20.08 -16.04 29.15
N TRP A 100 -19.98 -15.96 30.47
CA TRP A 100 -19.11 -16.86 31.25
C TRP A 100 -19.51 -18.33 31.11
N ARG A 101 -20.82 -18.63 31.07
CA ARG A 101 -21.31 -19.99 30.81
C ARG A 101 -20.94 -20.47 29.41
N ARG A 102 -21.11 -19.62 28.38
CA ARG A 102 -20.72 -19.96 27.00
C ARG A 102 -19.23 -20.22 26.88
N ILE A 103 -18.39 -19.42 27.54
CA ILE A 103 -16.93 -19.65 27.59
C ILE A 103 -16.62 -20.96 28.33
N ALA A 104 -17.31 -21.24 29.44
CA ALA A 104 -17.14 -22.49 30.18
C ALA A 104 -17.48 -23.71 29.32
N ASP A 105 -18.55 -23.63 28.51
CA ASP A 105 -19.04 -24.68 27.62
C ASP A 105 -18.15 -24.90 26.39
N ALA A 106 -17.28 -23.95 26.03
CA ALA A 106 -16.42 -23.99 24.84
C ALA A 106 -15.27 -25.02 24.89
N GLN A 107 -15.15 -25.80 25.96
CA GLN A 107 -14.22 -26.96 26.09
C GLN A 107 -12.74 -26.65 25.78
N TRP A 108 -12.26 -25.44 26.07
CA TRP A 108 -10.84 -25.10 26.03
C TRP A 108 -9.99 -26.07 26.86
N SER A 109 -8.84 -26.54 26.36
CA SER A 109 -7.99 -27.46 27.14
C SER A 109 -7.27 -26.76 28.30
N HIS A 110 -6.95 -25.49 28.13
CA HIS A 110 -6.33 -24.66 29.16
C HIS A 110 -6.94 -23.25 29.15
N VAL A 111 -7.39 -22.77 30.30
CA VAL A 111 -7.93 -21.41 30.46
C VAL A 111 -7.09 -20.63 31.46
N ILE A 112 -6.58 -19.48 31.05
CA ILE A 112 -5.77 -18.58 31.89
C ILE A 112 -6.58 -17.30 32.13
N LEU A 113 -6.89 -17.03 33.39
CA LEU A 113 -7.67 -15.88 33.82
C LEU A 113 -6.76 -14.80 34.40
N MET A 114 -6.66 -13.67 33.71
CA MET A 114 -5.89 -12.51 34.17
C MET A 114 -6.75 -11.60 35.05
N ARG A 115 -6.42 -11.51 36.33
CA ARG A 115 -7.10 -10.71 37.36
C ARG A 115 -8.63 -10.90 37.34
N PRO A 116 -9.15 -12.15 37.38
CA PRO A 116 -10.58 -12.39 37.30
C PRO A 116 -11.34 -11.80 38.50
N GLY A 117 -12.56 -11.35 38.23
CA GLY A 117 -13.57 -11.05 39.25
C GLY A 117 -14.37 -12.29 39.66
N SER A 118 -15.27 -12.14 40.64
CA SER A 118 -16.01 -13.27 41.21
C SER A 118 -16.83 -14.05 40.19
N ARG A 119 -17.52 -13.38 39.24
CA ARG A 119 -18.33 -14.07 38.22
C ARG A 119 -17.51 -15.02 37.34
N ALA A 120 -16.34 -14.59 36.91
CA ALA A 120 -15.41 -15.42 36.14
C ALA A 120 -14.93 -16.62 36.96
N LEU A 121 -14.59 -16.39 38.24
CA LEU A 121 -14.16 -17.45 39.14
C LEU A 121 -15.26 -18.48 39.40
N ASP A 122 -16.49 -18.03 39.65
CA ASP A 122 -17.63 -18.91 39.90
C ASP A 122 -17.93 -19.81 38.68
N ALA A 123 -17.73 -19.30 37.46
CA ALA A 123 -17.97 -20.04 36.23
C ALA A 123 -16.80 -20.94 35.80
N LEU A 124 -15.55 -20.49 35.97
CA LEU A 124 -14.38 -21.14 35.35
C LEU A 124 -13.39 -21.72 36.36
N ALA A 125 -13.36 -21.23 37.61
CA ALA A 125 -12.38 -21.63 38.63
C ALA A 125 -13.07 -21.86 40.00
N PRO A 126 -13.99 -22.83 40.11
CA PRO A 126 -14.79 -23.04 41.31
C PRO A 126 -13.92 -23.27 42.55
N GLY A 127 -14.24 -22.56 43.63
CA GLY A 127 -13.52 -22.62 44.91
C GLY A 127 -12.40 -21.60 45.05
N VAL A 128 -11.92 -20.99 43.96
CA VAL A 128 -11.00 -19.85 44.02
C VAL A 128 -11.77 -18.59 44.36
N ARG A 129 -11.28 -17.78 45.30
CA ARG A 129 -11.96 -16.54 45.71
C ARG A 129 -11.00 -15.36 45.82
N PRO A 130 -11.42 -14.13 45.46
CA PRO A 130 -10.63 -12.95 45.76
C PRO A 130 -10.50 -12.80 47.27
N THR A 131 -9.30 -12.54 47.77
CA THR A 131 -9.08 -12.31 49.21
C THR A 131 -9.46 -10.88 49.64
N GLY A 132 -9.65 -9.99 48.66
CA GLY A 132 -9.77 -8.55 48.90
C GLY A 132 -8.43 -7.84 49.10
N ASN A 133 -7.32 -8.58 49.12
CA ASN A 133 -5.98 -8.03 49.28
C ASN A 133 -5.25 -7.89 47.94
N SER A 134 -4.28 -6.99 47.89
CA SER A 134 -3.33 -6.86 46.78
C SER A 134 -1.90 -6.84 47.29
N LEU A 135 -0.99 -7.45 46.52
CA LEU A 135 0.44 -7.36 46.80
C LEU A 135 1.01 -6.06 46.24
N ALA A 136 1.82 -5.40 47.05
CA ALA A 136 2.75 -4.38 46.56
C ALA A 136 3.85 -5.02 45.69
N VAL A 137 4.37 -4.25 44.74
CA VAL A 137 5.43 -4.66 43.81
C VAL A 137 6.67 -5.11 44.59
N ARG A 138 6.95 -6.42 44.58
CA ARG A 138 8.14 -7.04 45.19
C ARG A 138 8.50 -8.35 44.49
N SER A 139 9.79 -8.65 44.42
CA SER A 139 10.31 -9.95 43.99
C SER A 139 9.97 -11.03 45.02
N ARG A 140 9.52 -12.19 44.53
CA ARG A 140 9.17 -13.36 45.37
C ARG A 140 9.60 -14.65 44.72
N GLU A 141 10.05 -15.58 45.56
CA GLU A 141 10.24 -16.98 45.17
C GLU A 141 8.89 -17.68 44.92
N PRO A 142 8.85 -18.77 44.13
CA PRO A 142 7.60 -19.41 43.71
C PRO A 142 6.80 -20.01 44.88
N GLY A 143 7.48 -20.56 45.89
CA GLY A 143 6.82 -21.16 47.06
C GLY A 143 5.94 -22.39 46.75
N CYS A 144 6.17 -23.05 45.61
CA CYS A 144 5.34 -24.15 45.11
C CYS A 144 6.13 -25.07 44.17
N GLU A 145 5.53 -26.21 43.80
CA GLU A 145 6.14 -27.19 42.87
C GLU A 145 5.64 -27.08 41.43
N LEU A 146 4.89 -26.03 41.09
CA LEU A 146 4.41 -25.79 39.73
C LEU A 146 5.61 -25.67 38.77
N PRO A 147 5.77 -26.55 37.75
CA PRO A 147 6.97 -26.53 36.90
C PRO A 147 7.22 -25.19 36.22
N ALA A 148 6.15 -24.48 35.83
CA ALA A 148 6.26 -23.14 35.24
C ALA A 148 6.86 -22.11 36.22
N ALA A 149 6.44 -22.15 37.49
CA ALA A 149 6.94 -21.25 38.53
C ALA A 149 8.35 -21.63 38.98
N VAL A 150 8.65 -22.92 39.10
CA VAL A 150 9.99 -23.41 39.47
C VAL A 150 11.02 -23.04 38.41
N LYS A 151 10.69 -23.20 37.12
CA LYS A 151 11.57 -22.77 36.01
C LYS A 151 11.77 -21.26 35.96
N ALA A 152 10.75 -20.49 36.31
CA ALA A 152 10.84 -19.04 36.38
C ALA A 152 11.67 -18.56 37.57
N GLY A 153 11.66 -19.30 38.68
CA GLY A 153 12.34 -18.91 39.91
C GLY A 153 11.69 -17.66 40.51
N THR A 154 12.51 -16.73 40.98
CA THR A 154 12.07 -15.46 41.56
C THR A 154 11.39 -14.59 40.50
N VAL A 155 10.27 -13.96 40.84
CA VAL A 155 9.44 -13.13 39.93
C VAL A 155 9.00 -11.86 40.66
N THR A 156 9.02 -10.71 39.97
CA THR A 156 8.43 -9.47 40.48
C THR A 156 6.92 -9.55 40.40
N VAL A 157 6.25 -9.69 41.55
CA VAL A 157 4.79 -9.80 41.63
C VAL A 157 4.13 -8.59 42.28
N ASN A 158 2.90 -8.32 41.84
CA ASN A 158 2.00 -7.27 42.34
C ASN A 158 0.56 -7.61 41.95
N GLY A 159 -0.41 -6.86 42.48
CA GLY A 159 -1.82 -6.99 42.06
C GLY A 159 -2.69 -7.84 43.00
N PRO A 160 -3.95 -8.12 42.63
CA PRO A 160 -4.90 -8.82 43.48
C PRO A 160 -4.44 -10.22 43.84
N THR A 161 -4.90 -10.70 44.99
CA THR A 161 -4.60 -12.05 45.48
C THR A 161 -5.85 -12.88 45.64
N TYR A 162 -5.65 -14.18 45.56
CA TYR A 162 -6.71 -15.17 45.58
C TYR A 162 -6.40 -16.27 46.59
N SER A 163 -7.44 -16.76 47.25
CA SER A 163 -7.41 -18.00 48.01
C SER A 163 -7.84 -19.15 47.09
N ALA A 164 -7.29 -20.34 47.35
CA ALA A 164 -7.51 -21.52 46.53
C ALA A 164 -8.21 -22.63 47.32
N PRO A 165 -8.96 -23.51 46.65
CA PRO A 165 -9.50 -24.71 47.29
C PRO A 165 -8.39 -25.75 47.55
N GLU A 166 -8.71 -26.78 48.33
CA GLU A 166 -7.82 -27.93 48.50
C GLU A 166 -7.53 -28.62 47.17
N GLY A 167 -6.28 -29.06 46.96
CA GLY A 167 -5.83 -29.71 45.72
C GLY A 167 -5.38 -28.74 44.62
N ALA A 168 -5.60 -27.43 44.77
CA ALA A 168 -5.01 -26.44 43.89
C ALA A 168 -3.54 -26.17 44.23
N THR A 169 -2.71 -25.89 43.21
CA THR A 169 -1.33 -25.44 43.41
C THR A 169 -1.31 -23.92 43.47
N THR A 170 -0.76 -23.36 44.54
CA THR A 170 -0.67 -21.91 44.73
C THR A 170 0.79 -21.46 44.76
N CYS A 171 1.11 -20.39 44.04
CA CYS A 171 2.47 -19.88 43.90
C CYS A 171 2.53 -18.35 44.10
N TYR A 172 3.74 -17.85 44.37
CA TYR A 172 4.05 -16.44 44.53
C TYR A 172 3.12 -15.73 45.53
N GLY A 173 2.98 -16.34 46.70
CA GLY A 173 2.04 -15.95 47.75
C GLY A 173 2.56 -16.27 49.15
N ASP A 174 1.64 -16.33 50.11
CA ASP A 174 1.90 -16.74 51.50
C ASP A 174 1.06 -17.95 51.93
N GLY A 175 0.47 -18.65 50.96
CA GLY A 175 -0.47 -19.76 51.18
C GLY A 175 -1.93 -19.32 51.20
N ILE A 176 -2.23 -18.12 51.71
CA ILE A 176 -3.61 -17.57 51.77
C ILE A 176 -3.83 -16.54 50.64
N ASN A 177 -2.84 -15.67 50.42
CA ASN A 177 -2.83 -14.62 49.42
C ASN A 177 -1.85 -15.00 48.31
N ASN A 178 -2.39 -15.54 47.22
CA ASN A 178 -1.56 -16.05 46.10
C ASN A 178 -1.86 -15.27 44.82
N THR A 179 -0.83 -15.08 43.99
CA THR A 179 -0.97 -14.37 42.69
C THR A 179 -0.97 -15.31 41.49
N VAL A 180 -0.63 -16.58 41.69
CA VAL A 180 -0.76 -17.63 40.68
C VAL A 180 -1.41 -18.83 41.34
N ILE A 181 -2.51 -19.32 40.78
CA ILE A 181 -3.19 -20.53 41.23
C ILE A 181 -3.42 -21.40 40.00
N ARG A 182 -3.05 -22.67 40.08
CA ARG A 182 -3.38 -23.69 39.09
C ARG A 182 -4.34 -24.72 39.70
N LEU A 183 -5.42 -25.00 38.99
CA LEU A 183 -6.39 -26.02 39.37
C LEU A 183 -6.91 -26.78 38.15
N GLN A 184 -7.33 -28.02 38.38
CA GLN A 184 -7.95 -28.88 37.37
C GLN A 184 -9.46 -28.82 37.55
N VAL A 185 -10.20 -28.48 36.49
CA VAL A 185 -11.67 -28.41 36.50
C VAL A 185 -12.20 -29.37 35.43
N GLY A 186 -12.60 -30.57 35.85
CA GLY A 186 -12.87 -31.68 34.92
C GLY A 186 -11.59 -32.04 34.16
N ASP A 187 -11.67 -32.09 32.83
CA ASP A 187 -10.52 -32.38 31.96
C ASP A 187 -9.74 -31.12 31.55
N ARG A 188 -10.17 -29.94 32.00
CA ARG A 188 -9.55 -28.65 31.67
C ARG A 188 -8.60 -28.16 32.76
N LEU A 189 -7.46 -27.64 32.33
CA LEU A 189 -6.54 -26.91 33.19
C LEU A 189 -6.99 -25.45 33.32
N VAL A 190 -6.94 -24.89 34.53
CA VAL A 190 -7.28 -23.48 34.77
C VAL A 190 -6.18 -22.82 35.58
N ASP A 191 -5.71 -21.67 35.11
CA ASP A 191 -4.78 -20.81 35.85
C ASP A 191 -5.46 -19.48 36.19
N VAL A 192 -5.36 -19.07 37.45
CA VAL A 192 -5.79 -17.75 37.93
C VAL A 192 -4.56 -16.92 38.25
N ILE A 193 -4.40 -15.82 37.53
CA ILE A 193 -3.22 -14.98 37.57
C ILE A 193 -3.60 -13.59 38.07
N GLY A 194 -3.23 -13.28 39.30
CA GLY A 194 -3.38 -11.94 39.89
C GLY A 194 -2.29 -10.97 39.47
N THR A 195 -1.11 -11.45 39.10
CA THR A 195 0.02 -10.57 38.79
C THR A 195 0.13 -10.17 37.32
N PRO A 196 0.04 -8.86 37.00
CA PRO A 196 0.19 -8.39 35.63
C PRO A 196 1.65 -8.22 35.18
N SER A 197 2.60 -8.10 36.11
CA SER A 197 4.00 -7.74 35.81
C SER A 197 4.66 -8.72 34.83
N SER A 198 4.33 -10.00 34.91
CA SER A 198 4.92 -11.01 34.01
C SER A 198 4.40 -10.94 32.57
N PHE A 199 3.35 -10.14 32.30
CA PHE A 199 2.62 -10.13 31.02
C PHE A 199 2.70 -8.80 30.28
N ILE A 200 3.44 -7.81 30.80
CA ILE A 200 3.56 -6.48 30.18
C ILE A 200 4.99 -6.16 29.77
N ASN A 201 5.13 -5.39 28.69
CA ASN A 201 6.41 -5.05 28.06
C ASN A 201 7.42 -4.43 29.03
N ASP A 202 6.96 -3.51 29.90
CA ASP A 202 7.82 -2.74 30.82
C ASP A 202 8.51 -3.61 31.89
N ARG A 203 7.92 -4.76 32.22
CA ARG A 203 8.34 -5.61 33.35
C ARG A 203 8.82 -6.98 32.92
N LEU A 204 8.69 -7.31 31.64
CA LEU A 204 8.96 -8.65 31.11
C LEU A 204 10.41 -9.11 31.38
N ALA A 205 11.37 -8.20 31.33
CA ALA A 205 12.78 -8.47 31.55
C ALA A 205 13.22 -8.47 33.04
N GLU A 206 12.30 -8.18 33.97
CA GLU A 206 12.61 -8.19 35.41
C GLU A 206 12.51 -9.61 35.99
N ASP A 207 13.53 -10.02 36.73
CA ASP A 207 13.60 -11.34 37.37
C ASP A 207 13.20 -12.49 36.40
N GLY A 208 12.36 -13.41 36.84
CA GLY A 208 11.81 -14.52 36.06
C GLY A 208 10.50 -14.21 35.32
N ASN A 209 10.10 -12.95 35.14
CA ASN A 209 8.80 -12.57 34.59
C ASN A 209 8.51 -13.21 33.22
N ALA A 210 9.42 -13.03 32.25
CA ALA A 210 9.29 -13.65 30.94
C ALA A 210 9.19 -15.17 31.03
N ALA A 211 10.04 -15.79 31.86
CA ALA A 211 10.05 -17.24 32.03
C ALA A 211 8.72 -17.75 32.62
N LEU A 212 8.13 -17.05 33.58
CA LEU A 212 6.83 -17.42 34.13
C LEU A 212 5.75 -17.38 33.04
N ALA A 213 5.63 -16.25 32.33
CA ALA A 213 4.60 -16.09 31.31
C ALA A 213 4.75 -17.09 30.15
N LEU A 214 5.98 -17.31 29.66
CA LEU A 214 6.26 -18.28 28.60
C LEU A 214 5.94 -19.72 29.03
N ASN A 215 6.26 -20.13 30.26
CA ASN A 215 5.96 -21.48 30.72
C ASN A 215 4.47 -21.70 31.06
N LEU A 216 3.71 -20.65 31.36
CA LEU A 216 2.27 -20.72 31.55
C LEU A 216 1.54 -20.77 30.19
N LEU A 217 1.88 -19.87 29.28
CA LEU A 217 1.19 -19.70 27.99
C LEU A 217 1.63 -20.72 26.94
N GLY A 218 2.91 -21.12 26.91
CA GLY A 218 3.47 -22.05 25.93
C GLY A 218 3.15 -23.53 26.19
N THR A 219 2.01 -23.82 26.82
CA THR A 219 1.56 -25.20 27.08
C THR A 219 0.96 -25.87 25.84
N HIS A 220 0.35 -25.08 24.97
CA HIS A 220 -0.21 -25.51 23.68
C HIS A 220 0.35 -24.63 22.55
N GLN A 221 0.30 -25.13 21.32
CA GLN A 221 0.77 -24.38 20.15
C GLN A 221 -0.22 -23.29 19.73
N ASP A 222 -1.52 -23.44 20.02
CA ASP A 222 -2.52 -22.43 19.67
C ASP A 222 -2.97 -21.68 20.93
N LEU A 223 -2.80 -20.35 20.93
CA LEU A 223 -3.18 -19.44 22.01
C LEU A 223 -4.15 -18.37 21.51
N THR A 224 -5.40 -18.43 21.98
CA THR A 224 -6.35 -17.34 21.83
C THR A 224 -6.20 -16.36 22.99
N TRP A 225 -5.79 -15.13 22.69
CA TRP A 225 -5.61 -14.06 23.66
C TRP A 225 -6.81 -13.11 23.56
N TYR A 226 -7.85 -13.42 24.34
CA TYR A 226 -9.08 -12.65 24.37
C TYR A 226 -8.97 -11.48 25.35
N LEU A 227 -9.09 -10.27 24.83
CA LEU A 227 -9.19 -9.05 25.62
C LEU A 227 -10.64 -8.56 25.61
N PRO A 228 -11.44 -8.81 26.67
CA PRO A 228 -12.80 -8.29 26.72
C PRO A 228 -12.73 -6.76 26.84
N GLN A 229 -12.87 -6.07 25.71
CA GLN A 229 -13.16 -4.65 25.69
C GLN A 229 -14.64 -4.45 26.06
N TRP A 230 -15.07 -3.21 26.20
CA TRP A 230 -16.48 -2.87 26.37
C TRP A 230 -17.28 -3.27 25.09
N GLU A 231 -17.58 -4.54 24.90
CA GLU A 231 -18.45 -4.99 23.83
C GLU A 231 -19.90 -4.77 24.29
N SER A 232 -20.35 -3.51 24.35
CA SER A 232 -21.79 -3.25 24.45
C SER A 232 -22.36 -3.20 23.04
N ASP A 233 -22.87 -4.34 22.59
CA ASP A 233 -23.78 -4.45 21.45
C ASP A 233 -25.16 -3.89 21.87
N TYR A 234 -25.24 -2.58 22.11
CA TYR A 234 -26.48 -1.87 22.42
C TYR A 234 -26.48 -0.44 21.84
N PRO A 235 -27.52 -0.01 21.10
CA PRO A 235 -27.64 1.36 20.64
C PRO A 235 -28.16 2.29 21.76
N ASP A 236 -27.51 3.47 21.85
CA ASP A 236 -27.86 4.71 22.58
C ASP A 236 -27.90 4.71 24.11
N SER A 237 -27.05 5.56 24.73
CA SER A 237 -27.45 6.91 25.18
C SER A 237 -26.33 7.63 25.94
N ASP A 238 -26.00 8.83 25.49
CA ASP A 238 -25.42 10.00 26.18
C ASP A 238 -24.66 9.82 27.50
N GLY A 239 -23.34 10.11 27.46
CA GLY A 239 -22.50 10.24 28.64
C GLY A 239 -21.05 10.55 28.28
N GLU A 240 -20.79 11.81 27.93
CA GLU A 240 -19.50 12.52 27.89
C GLU A 240 -18.21 11.71 28.14
N SER A 241 -17.60 11.22 27.05
CA SER A 241 -16.16 11.01 26.90
C SER A 241 -15.80 10.89 25.41
N SER A 242 -16.18 11.92 24.64
CA SER A 242 -15.84 12.06 23.22
C SER A 242 -14.51 12.79 23.06
N ALA A 243 -13.42 12.17 23.51
CA ALA A 243 -12.07 12.66 23.25
C ALA A 243 -11.07 11.56 22.86
N GLN A 244 -11.55 10.46 22.29
CA GLN A 244 -10.68 9.46 21.63
C GLN A 244 -11.34 8.84 20.40
N LEU A 245 -11.99 9.67 19.57
CA LEU A 245 -12.65 9.23 18.33
C LEU A 245 -11.77 9.33 17.08
N ILE A 246 -10.48 9.52 17.26
CA ILE A 246 -9.52 9.49 16.15
C ILE A 246 -8.55 8.34 16.46
N PRO A 247 -8.74 7.16 15.82
CA PRO A 247 -7.76 6.08 15.90
C PRO A 247 -6.36 6.64 15.58
N PRO A 248 -5.29 6.18 16.24
CA PRO A 248 -3.93 6.64 15.97
C PRO A 248 -3.49 6.45 14.51
N ASP A 249 -4.25 5.67 13.73
CA ASP A 249 -4.01 5.40 12.31
C ASP A 249 -4.53 6.48 11.33
N VAL A 250 -5.31 7.46 11.80
CA VAL A 250 -5.79 8.56 10.93
C VAL A 250 -4.65 9.41 10.38
N ARG A 251 -3.49 9.43 11.07
CA ARG A 251 -2.27 10.07 10.54
C ARG A 251 -1.80 9.45 9.23
N TYR A 252 -1.94 8.13 9.07
CA TYR A 252 -1.53 7.42 7.86
C TYR A 252 -2.52 7.69 6.71
N ILE A 253 -3.81 7.75 7.02
CA ILE A 253 -4.86 8.16 6.07
C ILE A 253 -4.63 9.60 5.60
N ALA A 254 -4.29 10.52 6.52
CA ALA A 254 -4.00 11.90 6.20
C ALA A 254 -2.76 12.04 5.29
N TRP A 255 -1.68 11.29 5.57
CA TRP A 255 -0.49 11.26 4.70
C TRP A 255 -0.78 10.69 3.31
N ALA A 256 -1.59 9.62 3.22
CA ALA A 256 -2.00 9.05 1.95
C ALA A 256 -2.85 10.04 1.13
N LEU A 257 -3.79 10.74 1.77
CA LEU A 257 -4.58 11.80 1.14
C LEU A 257 -3.71 12.97 0.68
N ALA A 258 -2.76 13.42 1.50
CA ALA A 258 -1.83 14.49 1.15
C ALA A 258 -0.98 14.11 -0.08
N PHE A 259 -0.48 12.88 -0.13
CA PHE A 259 0.27 12.37 -1.28
C PHE A 259 -0.59 12.26 -2.54
N ALA A 260 -1.83 11.77 -2.43
CA ALA A 260 -2.76 11.71 -3.55
C ALA A 260 -3.06 13.12 -4.11
N VAL A 261 -3.30 14.10 -3.23
CA VAL A 261 -3.50 15.50 -3.62
C VAL A 261 -2.25 16.07 -4.30
N LEU A 262 -1.04 15.76 -3.79
CA LEU A 262 0.21 16.20 -4.40
C LEU A 262 0.37 15.64 -5.83
N VAL A 263 0.10 14.36 -6.04
CA VAL A 263 0.16 13.72 -7.37
C VAL A 263 -0.85 14.36 -8.32
N VAL A 264 -2.08 14.59 -7.86
CA VAL A 264 -3.12 15.28 -8.64
C VAL A 264 -2.70 16.72 -8.96
N ALA A 265 -2.11 17.43 -8.00
CA ALA A 265 -1.64 18.80 -8.17
C ALA A 265 -0.50 18.87 -9.19
N ILE A 266 0.47 17.95 -9.15
CA ILE A 266 1.56 17.87 -10.13
C ILE A 266 1.00 17.52 -11.53
N TRP A 267 0.08 16.57 -11.61
CA TRP A 267 -0.57 16.19 -12.87
C TRP A 267 -1.33 17.37 -13.48
N ARG A 268 -2.14 18.08 -12.68
CA ARG A 268 -2.93 19.22 -13.14
C ARG A 268 -2.10 20.49 -13.36
N GLY A 269 -0.96 20.62 -12.66
CA GLY A 269 -0.02 21.72 -12.76
C GLY A 269 0.85 21.68 -14.02
N ARG A 270 1.02 20.51 -14.65
CA ARG A 270 1.70 20.34 -15.94
C ARG A 270 0.85 20.77 -17.14
N ARG A 271 0.26 21.98 -17.10
CA ARG A 271 -0.39 22.60 -18.25
C ARG A 271 0.65 23.24 -19.18
N LEU A 272 1.03 22.55 -20.25
CA LEU A 272 1.56 23.23 -21.43
C LEU A 272 0.36 23.90 -22.12
N GLY A 273 0.16 25.20 -21.89
CA GLY A 273 -0.91 25.98 -22.47
C GLY A 273 -0.86 25.99 -24.01
N PRO A 274 -1.98 26.32 -24.69
CA PRO A 274 -2.00 26.41 -26.15
C PRO A 274 -0.95 27.43 -26.62
N VAL A 275 -0.23 27.08 -27.70
CA VAL A 275 0.74 27.97 -28.33
C VAL A 275 0.00 29.24 -28.75
N VAL A 276 0.38 30.38 -28.17
CA VAL A 276 -0.21 31.68 -28.46
C VAL A 276 0.04 31.97 -29.94
N ALA A 277 -1.01 31.91 -30.75
CA ALA A 277 -0.95 32.39 -32.13
C ALA A 277 -0.98 33.92 -32.09
N GLU A 278 0.21 34.52 -32.13
CA GLU A 278 0.38 35.96 -32.20
C GLU A 278 -0.24 36.47 -33.52
N ARG A 279 -1.14 37.46 -33.44
CA ARG A 279 -1.76 38.06 -34.63
C ARG A 279 -0.75 38.99 -35.28
N LEU A 280 -0.17 38.56 -36.41
CA LEU A 280 0.63 39.44 -37.26
C LEU A 280 -0.28 40.52 -37.87
N PRO A 281 0.04 41.82 -37.73
CA PRO A 281 -0.85 42.92 -38.09
C PRO A 281 -0.92 43.23 -39.60
N VAL A 282 -0.28 42.44 -40.46
CA VAL A 282 -0.24 42.69 -41.90
C VAL A 282 -0.51 41.40 -42.68
N ILE A 283 -1.57 41.42 -43.49
CA ILE A 283 -1.86 40.39 -44.48
C ILE A 283 -0.89 40.64 -45.65
N VAL A 284 0.28 40.01 -45.60
CA VAL A 284 1.20 39.99 -46.74
C VAL A 284 0.63 38.99 -47.75
N HIS A 285 0.35 39.43 -48.96
CA HIS A 285 -0.14 38.52 -50.00
C HIS A 285 0.97 37.50 -50.30
N ALA A 286 0.64 36.21 -50.42
CA ALA A 286 1.63 35.13 -50.60
C ALA A 286 2.54 35.35 -51.83
N ALA A 287 2.08 36.13 -52.82
CA ALA A 287 2.89 36.55 -53.96
C ALA A 287 4.07 37.47 -53.57
N GLU A 288 3.88 38.41 -52.64
CA GLU A 288 4.92 39.37 -52.22
C GLU A 288 6.05 38.69 -51.44
N THR A 289 5.72 37.70 -50.60
CA THR A 289 6.73 36.94 -49.84
C THR A 289 7.54 36.03 -50.75
N THR A 290 6.90 35.44 -51.76
CA THR A 290 7.57 34.62 -52.78
C THR A 290 8.50 35.47 -53.64
N GLU A 291 8.05 36.63 -54.11
CA GLU A 291 8.87 37.55 -54.90
C GLU A 291 10.03 38.14 -54.08
N GLY A 292 9.78 38.52 -52.82
CA GLY A 292 10.81 38.99 -51.91
C GLY A 292 11.91 37.96 -51.68
N ARG A 293 11.54 36.68 -51.48
CA ARG A 293 12.50 35.58 -51.31
C ARG A 293 13.26 35.27 -52.60
N ALA A 294 12.59 35.32 -53.76
CA ALA A 294 13.23 35.15 -55.06
C ALA A 294 14.27 36.26 -55.35
N ARG A 295 13.93 37.52 -55.06
CA ARG A 295 14.87 38.67 -55.17
C ARG A 295 16.06 38.49 -54.23
N LEU A 296 15.85 37.98 -53.02
CA LEU A 296 16.91 37.72 -52.06
C LEU A 296 17.86 36.60 -52.52
N TYR A 297 17.34 35.49 -53.05
CA TYR A 297 18.15 34.41 -53.64
C TYR A 297 18.92 34.87 -54.89
N ARG A 298 18.31 35.71 -55.73
CA ARG A 298 19.00 36.31 -56.88
C ARG A 298 20.13 37.24 -56.43
N ARG A 299 19.88 38.11 -55.44
CA ARG A 299 20.89 39.06 -54.93
C ARG A 299 22.08 38.35 -54.29
N SER A 300 21.86 37.25 -53.57
CA SER A 300 22.93 36.46 -52.96
C SER A 300 23.54 35.41 -53.88
N ARG A 301 23.06 35.28 -55.13
CA ARG A 301 23.45 34.23 -56.09
C ARG A 301 23.34 32.81 -55.50
N ALA A 302 22.38 32.58 -54.61
CA ALA A 302 22.15 31.31 -53.91
C ALA A 302 21.41 30.29 -54.80
N ARG A 303 22.06 29.87 -55.89
CA ARG A 303 21.51 28.95 -56.91
C ARG A 303 21.30 27.55 -56.38
N ASP A 304 22.21 27.09 -55.52
CA ASP A 304 22.14 25.84 -54.78
C ASP A 304 20.84 25.74 -53.97
N ARG A 305 20.52 26.77 -53.18
CA ARG A 305 19.31 26.78 -52.36
C ARG A 305 18.04 26.89 -53.19
N ALA A 306 18.08 27.66 -54.28
CA ALA A 306 16.95 27.76 -55.19
C ALA A 306 16.66 26.40 -55.86
N ALA A 307 17.69 25.70 -56.35
CA ALA A 307 17.57 24.37 -56.94
C ALA A 307 17.05 23.33 -55.94
N SER A 308 17.57 23.31 -54.71
CA SER A 308 17.09 22.40 -53.66
C SER A 308 15.62 22.64 -53.31
N ALA A 309 15.19 23.91 -53.21
CA ALA A 309 13.80 24.24 -52.93
C ALA A 309 12.85 23.82 -54.06
N LEU A 310 13.27 23.99 -55.33
CA LEU A 310 12.50 23.53 -56.50
C LEU A 310 12.38 22.01 -56.51
N ARG A 311 13.48 21.29 -56.28
CA ARG A 311 13.51 19.82 -56.22
C ARG A 311 12.68 19.27 -55.06
N GLU A 312 12.76 19.87 -53.88
CA GLU A 312 11.96 19.48 -52.71
C GLU A 312 10.45 19.65 -52.98
N SER A 313 10.06 20.76 -53.61
CA SER A 313 8.68 20.99 -54.02
C SER A 313 8.21 19.97 -55.06
N ALA A 314 9.02 19.69 -56.09
CA ALA A 314 8.71 18.70 -57.11
C ALA A 314 8.57 17.29 -56.50
N LEU A 315 9.52 16.86 -55.66
CA LEU A 315 9.46 15.57 -54.95
C LEU A 315 8.22 15.45 -54.04
N GLY A 316 7.84 16.53 -53.36
CA GLY A 316 6.62 16.58 -52.56
C GLY A 316 5.37 16.28 -53.40
N GLN A 317 5.28 16.89 -54.59
CA GLN A 317 4.18 16.67 -55.52
C GLN A 317 4.19 15.26 -56.11
N LEU A 318 5.36 14.72 -56.45
CA LEU A 318 5.51 13.36 -56.97
C LEU A 318 5.14 12.30 -55.92
N HIS A 319 5.54 12.49 -54.65
CA HIS A 319 5.17 11.61 -53.55
C HIS A 319 3.65 11.57 -53.35
N GLU A 320 2.99 12.72 -53.42
CA GLU A 320 1.53 12.84 -53.29
C GLU A 320 0.80 12.20 -54.48
N ALA A 321 1.24 12.47 -55.72
CA ALA A 321 0.60 11.96 -56.93
C ALA A 321 0.71 10.44 -57.10
N HIS A 322 1.81 9.83 -56.63
CA HIS A 322 2.09 8.40 -56.83
C HIS A 322 2.04 7.55 -55.55
N GLY A 323 1.66 8.13 -54.40
CA GLY A 323 1.56 7.40 -53.13
C GLY A 323 2.90 6.87 -52.61
N ILE A 324 4.01 7.49 -53.00
CA ILE A 324 5.35 7.08 -52.59
C ILE A 324 5.61 7.55 -51.14
N PRO A 325 6.09 6.69 -50.23
CA PRO A 325 6.43 7.10 -48.88
C PRO A 325 7.48 8.22 -48.86
N ARG A 326 7.30 9.25 -48.02
CA ARG A 326 8.22 10.41 -47.93
C ARG A 326 9.68 10.08 -47.57
N ARG A 327 9.97 8.85 -47.15
CA ARG A 327 11.31 8.32 -46.83
C ARG A 327 11.77 7.24 -47.79
N ALA A 328 11.17 7.15 -48.98
CA ALA A 328 11.61 6.23 -50.01
C ALA A 328 13.05 6.56 -50.45
N ASP A 329 13.81 5.53 -50.79
CA ASP A 329 15.15 5.69 -51.33
C ASP A 329 15.12 6.46 -52.68
N PRO A 330 16.06 7.39 -52.94
CA PRO A 330 16.09 8.16 -54.20
C PRO A 330 16.01 7.30 -55.46
N SER A 331 16.62 6.10 -55.47
CA SER A 331 16.56 5.18 -56.60
C SER A 331 15.16 4.61 -56.83
N ALA A 332 14.41 4.37 -55.75
CA ALA A 332 13.04 3.88 -55.82
C ALA A 332 12.08 4.95 -56.37
N VAL A 333 12.29 6.22 -55.99
CA VAL A 333 11.53 7.36 -56.54
C VAL A 333 11.76 7.47 -58.04
N VAL A 334 13.03 7.46 -58.48
CA VAL A 334 13.39 7.56 -59.91
C VAL A 334 12.83 6.39 -60.72
N ALA A 335 12.95 5.16 -60.22
CA ALA A 335 12.40 3.98 -60.90
C ALA A 335 10.88 4.06 -61.07
N THR A 336 10.17 4.56 -60.05
CA THR A 336 8.71 4.71 -60.08
C THR A 336 8.28 5.77 -61.09
N VAL A 337 8.98 6.91 -61.14
CA VAL A 337 8.68 7.99 -62.08
C VAL A 337 9.05 7.61 -63.51
N ALA A 338 10.19 6.94 -63.73
CA ALA A 338 10.63 6.47 -65.05
C ALA A 338 9.65 5.47 -65.66
N ALA A 339 9.13 4.54 -64.84
CA ALA A 339 8.14 3.56 -65.28
C ALA A 339 6.81 4.18 -65.74
N ARG A 340 6.52 5.42 -65.33
CA ARG A 340 5.27 6.14 -65.65
C ARG A 340 5.43 7.15 -66.77
N THR A 341 6.56 7.84 -66.85
CA THR A 341 6.81 8.89 -67.86
C THR A 341 7.58 8.38 -69.09
N GLY A 342 8.16 7.18 -69.02
CA GLY A 342 8.99 6.63 -70.09
C GLY A 342 10.34 7.33 -70.30
N ARG A 343 10.72 8.24 -69.38
CA ARG A 343 12.00 8.96 -69.42
C ARG A 343 13.15 8.10 -68.91
N ASP A 344 14.37 8.41 -69.36
CA ASP A 344 15.60 7.74 -68.92
C ASP A 344 15.83 7.93 -67.39
N PRO A 345 15.96 6.83 -66.62
CA PRO A 345 16.25 6.88 -65.18
C PRO A 345 17.50 7.70 -64.83
N ALA A 346 18.54 7.68 -65.65
CA ALA A 346 19.77 8.43 -65.37
C ALA A 346 19.55 9.95 -65.44
N MET A 347 18.80 10.40 -66.45
CA MET A 347 18.41 11.81 -66.60
C MET A 347 17.48 12.27 -65.48
N LEU A 348 16.52 11.42 -65.05
CA LEU A 348 15.63 11.74 -63.93
C LEU A 348 16.37 11.85 -62.60
N TYR A 349 17.39 11.01 -62.38
CA TYR A 349 18.23 11.11 -61.19
C TYR A 349 18.99 12.43 -61.15
N GLU A 350 19.61 12.84 -62.25
CA GLU A 350 20.33 14.12 -62.32
C GLU A 350 19.37 15.31 -62.15
N LEU A 351 18.15 15.22 -62.70
CA LEU A 351 17.15 16.27 -62.56
C LEU A 351 16.67 16.46 -61.11
N LEU A 352 16.36 15.36 -60.41
CA LEU A 352 15.79 15.38 -59.05
C LEU A 352 16.84 15.44 -57.93
N TYR A 353 18.02 14.87 -58.14
CA TYR A 353 19.06 14.69 -57.11
C TYR A 353 20.47 15.11 -57.54
N GLY A 354 20.64 15.61 -58.77
CA GLY A 354 21.95 15.96 -59.33
C GLY A 354 22.59 17.20 -58.71
N LEU A 355 23.73 17.61 -59.28
CA LEU A 355 24.51 18.74 -58.77
C LEU A 355 23.75 20.08 -58.92
N PRO A 356 24.11 21.11 -58.13
CA PRO A 356 23.47 22.43 -58.23
C PRO A 356 23.88 23.16 -59.52
N PRO A 357 22.98 23.94 -60.14
CA PRO A 357 23.27 24.67 -61.37
C PRO A 357 24.27 25.82 -61.12
N LEU A 358 25.25 25.94 -62.02
CA LEU A 358 26.32 26.94 -61.93
C LEU A 358 25.93 28.32 -62.48
N THR A 359 24.92 28.38 -63.35
CA THR A 359 24.46 29.61 -64.02
C THR A 359 22.96 29.84 -63.82
N ASP A 360 22.52 31.10 -63.93
CA ASP A 360 21.09 31.43 -63.82
C ASP A 360 20.28 30.81 -64.97
N ALA A 361 20.88 30.67 -66.16
CA ALA A 361 20.27 29.99 -67.29
C ALA A 361 20.04 28.49 -67.02
N ALA A 362 21.03 27.81 -66.41
CA ALA A 362 20.88 26.41 -66.01
C ALA A 362 19.81 26.22 -64.93
N LEU A 363 19.69 27.16 -63.98
CA LEU A 363 18.63 27.15 -62.97
C LEU A 363 17.23 27.32 -63.58
N MET A 364 17.09 28.20 -64.59
CA MET A 364 15.82 28.37 -65.30
C MET A 364 15.46 27.10 -66.09
N SER A 365 16.42 26.48 -66.79
CA SER A 365 16.20 25.18 -67.46
C SER A 365 15.73 24.11 -66.49
N LEU A 366 16.42 23.97 -65.34
CA LEU A 366 16.04 23.05 -64.28
C LEU A 366 14.61 23.30 -63.79
N SER A 367 14.23 24.56 -63.57
CA SER A 367 12.87 24.89 -63.13
C SER A 367 11.80 24.49 -64.15
N GLN A 368 12.08 24.68 -65.45
CA GLN A 368 11.16 24.35 -66.52
C GLN A 368 11.06 22.84 -66.72
N GLU A 369 12.17 22.12 -66.66
CA GLU A 369 12.20 20.65 -66.74
C GLU A 369 11.48 19.98 -65.56
N LEU A 370 11.62 20.52 -64.34
CA LEU A 370 10.88 20.06 -63.17
C LEU A 370 9.37 20.34 -63.29
N ASP A 371 8.98 21.52 -63.78
CA ASP A 371 7.57 21.86 -63.97
C ASP A 371 6.91 20.94 -65.00
N VAL A 372 7.56 20.74 -66.16
CA VAL A 372 7.11 19.79 -67.19
C VAL A 372 6.96 18.39 -66.61
N LEU A 373 7.93 17.90 -65.84
CA LEU A 373 7.85 16.58 -65.20
C LEU A 373 6.66 16.47 -64.25
N THR A 374 6.41 17.49 -63.41
CA THR A 374 5.28 17.49 -62.48
C THR A 374 3.92 17.60 -63.20
N GLN A 375 3.87 18.24 -64.37
CA GLN A 375 2.66 18.32 -65.20
C GLN A 375 2.36 17.01 -65.93
N GLU A 376 3.37 16.37 -66.54
CA GLU A 376 3.27 15.03 -67.15
C GLU A 376 2.76 13.99 -66.14
N VAL A 377 3.21 14.07 -64.89
CA VAL A 377 2.78 13.16 -63.83
C VAL A 377 1.33 13.40 -63.38
N ARG A 378 0.83 14.64 -63.47
CA ARG A 378 -0.55 14.98 -63.10
C ARG A 378 -1.57 14.66 -64.20
N HIS A 379 -1.15 14.65 -65.46
CA HIS A 379 -1.98 14.35 -66.62
C HIS A 379 -1.31 13.24 -67.46
N PRO A 380 -1.43 11.97 -67.02
CA PRO A 380 -0.68 10.85 -67.59
C PRO A 380 -1.07 10.52 -69.03
#